data_AF-A0A0Q6SB32-F1
#
_entry.id   AF-A0A0Q6SB32-F1
#
_cell.length_a   1.000
_cell.length_b   1.000
_cell.length_c   1.000
_cell.angle_alpha   90.00
_cell.angle_beta   90.00
_cell.angle_gamma   90.00
#
_symmetry.space_group_name_H-M   'P 1'
#
loop_
_entity.id
_entity.type
_entity.pdbx_description
1 polymer ?
#
loop_
_entity_poly.entity_id
_entity_poly.type
_entity_poly.pdbx_seq_one_letter_code
_entity_poly.pdbx_strand_id
1 'polypeptide(L)'
;MADDSTTTIRAIFETRAAADLAVEHLVQQHGISRPDIFIQSASGENTAGARPSGGDASHEGGARHDGAIEGEIEVSADIAADQIAAVQRSFGDAGAIRVSGK
;
A
#
# COMPACT_ATOMS: atom_id res chain seq x y z
N MET A 1 29.12 4.93 13.92
CA MET A 1 28.08 4.03 13.39
C MET A 1 26.77 4.71 13.72
N ALA A 2 26.05 5.20 12.71
CA ALA A 2 24.70 5.71 12.95
C ALA A 2 23.84 4.51 13.38
N ASP A 3 22.94 4.71 14.33
CA ASP A 3 21.94 3.71 14.70
C ASP A 3 21.19 3.27 13.43
N ASP A 4 21.57 2.12 12.88
CA ASP A 4 20.95 1.45 11.73
C ASP A 4 19.63 0.77 12.16
N SER A 5 18.87 1.47 13.01
CA SER A 5 17.63 0.97 13.58
C SER A 5 16.55 1.10 12.53
N THR A 6 16.32 0.02 11.79
CA THR A 6 15.18 -0.12 10.87
C THR A 6 13.88 -0.26 11.66
N THR A 7 12.85 0.45 11.23
CA THR A 7 11.47 0.33 11.72
C THR A 7 10.55 -0.10 10.58
N THR A 8 9.50 -0.83 10.91
CA THR A 8 8.47 -1.21 9.93
C THR A 8 7.29 -0.26 10.03
N ILE A 9 6.93 0.35 8.91
CA ILE A 9 5.67 1.08 8.77
C ILE A 9 4.72 0.28 7.89
N ARG A 10 3.46 0.20 8.32
CA ARG A 10 2.37 -0.50 7.64
C ARG A 10 1.28 0.48 7.24
N ALA A 11 0.70 0.24 6.08
CA ALA A 11 -0.45 0.96 5.56
C ALA A 11 -1.49 -0.01 4.98
N ILE A 12 -2.77 0.29 5.20
CA ILE A 12 -3.91 -0.48 4.70
C ILE A 12 -4.58 0.28 3.56
N PHE A 13 -4.89 -0.42 2.47
CA PHE A 13 -5.51 0.11 1.26
C PHE A 13 -6.76 -0.68 0.88
N GLU A 14 -7.80 0.04 0.45
CA GLU A 14 -9.05 -0.57 -0.04
C GLU A 14 -8.96 -0.96 -1.52
N THR A 15 -7.97 -0.47 -2.29
CA THR A 15 -7.86 -0.74 -3.72
C THR A 15 -6.46 -1.20 -4.10
N ARG A 16 -6.39 -2.08 -5.10
CA ARG A 16 -5.13 -2.53 -5.67
C ARG A 16 -4.32 -1.38 -6.27
N ALA A 17 -5.00 -0.48 -6.99
CA ALA A 17 -4.36 0.68 -7.59
C ALA A 17 -3.67 1.59 -6.57
N ALA A 18 -4.30 1.84 -5.41
CA ALA A 18 -3.71 2.64 -4.35
C ALA A 18 -2.48 1.97 -3.70
N ALA A 19 -2.55 0.64 -3.51
CA ALA A 19 -1.43 -0.12 -2.97
C ALA A 19 -0.23 -0.15 -3.95
N ASP A 20 -0.46 -0.33 -5.25
CA ASP A 20 0.61 -0.28 -6.25
C ASP A 20 1.22 1.13 -6.36
N LEU A 21 0.38 2.19 -6.36
CA LEU A 21 0.84 3.59 -6.36
C LEU A 21 1.73 3.91 -5.15
N ALA A 22 1.38 3.39 -3.97
CA ALA A 22 2.20 3.53 -2.78
C ALA A 22 3.61 2.94 -3.00
N VAL A 23 3.70 1.72 -3.54
CA VAL A 23 4.99 1.06 -3.83
C VAL A 23 5.80 1.87 -4.83
N GLU A 24 5.15 2.41 -5.87
CA GLU A 24 5.80 3.29 -6.84
C GLU A 24 6.42 4.52 -6.18
N HIS A 25 5.67 5.21 -5.30
CA HIS A 25 6.18 6.38 -4.59
C HIS A 25 7.34 6.03 -3.64
N LEU A 26 7.24 4.93 -2.88
CA LEU A 26 8.30 4.49 -1.97
C LEU A 26 9.62 4.23 -2.72
N VAL A 27 9.57 3.53 -3.85
CA VAL A 27 10.77 3.21 -4.65
C VAL A 27 11.29 4.46 -5.36
N GLN A 28 10.43 5.19 -6.07
CA GLN A 28 10.87 6.24 -6.98
C GLN A 28 11.17 7.57 -6.26
N GLN A 29 10.38 7.94 -5.25
CA GLN A 29 10.50 9.24 -4.58
C GLN A 29 11.34 9.16 -3.31
N HIS A 30 11.31 8.02 -2.61
CA HIS A 30 12.01 7.85 -1.33
C HIS A 30 13.23 6.93 -1.40
N GLY A 31 13.46 6.28 -2.55
CA GLY A 31 14.62 5.42 -2.76
C GLY A 31 14.62 4.16 -1.89
N ILE A 32 13.46 3.74 -1.39
CA ILE A 32 13.33 2.52 -0.60
C ILE A 32 13.54 1.32 -1.51
N SER A 33 14.37 0.39 -1.08
CA SER A 33 14.66 -0.81 -1.87
C SER A 33 13.39 -1.65 -2.00
N ARG A 34 13.07 -2.10 -3.22
CA ARG A 34 11.92 -2.99 -3.44
C ARG A 34 11.91 -4.25 -2.55
N PRO A 35 13.05 -4.89 -2.22
CA PRO A 35 13.10 -6.01 -1.28
C PRO A 35 12.66 -5.67 0.15
N ASP A 36 12.70 -4.40 0.55
CA ASP A 36 12.28 -3.93 1.89
C ASP A 36 10.78 -3.58 1.92
N ILE A 37 10.04 -3.82 0.83
CA ILE A 37 8.62 -3.54 0.70
C ILE A 37 7.85 -4.84 0.52
N PHE A 38 6.89 -5.08 1.41
CA PHE A 38 6.05 -6.28 1.43
C PHE A 38 4.60 -5.90 1.18
N ILE A 39 3.89 -6.76 0.44
CA ILE A 39 2.48 -6.61 0.11
C ILE A 39 1.78 -7.91 0.48
N GLN A 40 0.74 -7.82 1.29
CA GLN A 40 -0.04 -8.97 1.75
C GLN A 40 -1.52 -8.59 1.92
N SER A 41 -2.35 -9.60 2.20
CA SER A 41 -3.72 -9.33 2.64
C SER A 41 -3.69 -8.78 4.05
N ALA A 42 -4.49 -7.76 4.33
CA ALA A 42 -4.70 -7.29 5.70
C ALA A 42 -5.53 -8.28 6.54
N SER A 43 -6.16 -9.26 5.89
CA SER A 43 -7.08 -10.24 6.46
C SER A 43 -6.78 -11.67 5.96
N GLY A 44 -7.61 -12.64 6.29
CA GLY A 44 -7.58 -13.98 5.66
C GLY A 44 -8.11 -14.01 4.22
N GLU A 45 -8.45 -12.85 3.67
CA GLU A 45 -9.06 -12.69 2.35
C GLU A 45 -8.00 -12.43 1.27
N ASN A 46 -8.39 -12.22 0.02
CA ASN A 46 -7.44 -12.03 -1.08
C ASN A 46 -6.79 -10.62 -1.09
N THR A 47 -5.99 -10.30 -2.11
CA THR A 47 -5.31 -8.98 -2.26
C THR A 47 -5.82 -8.20 -3.47
N ALA A 48 -7.08 -8.43 -3.87
CA ALA A 48 -7.70 -7.73 -5.00
C ALA A 48 -8.17 -6.31 -4.65
N GLY A 49 -8.21 -5.96 -3.36
CA GLY A 49 -8.87 -4.76 -2.85
C GLY A 49 -10.27 -5.09 -2.32
N ALA A 50 -10.80 -4.21 -1.49
CA ALA A 50 -12.18 -4.21 -1.00
C ALA A 50 -13.08 -3.25 -1.81
N ARG A 51 -12.50 -2.49 -2.76
CA ARG A 51 -13.22 -1.63 -3.70
C ARG A 51 -12.70 -1.77 -5.13
N PRO A 52 -13.58 -1.68 -6.14
CA PRO A 52 -13.17 -1.69 -7.54
C PRO A 52 -12.30 -0.47 -7.87
N SER A 53 -11.34 -0.66 -8.77
CA SER A 53 -10.45 0.40 -9.24
C SER A 53 -10.02 0.13 -10.69
N GLY A 54 -9.62 1.17 -11.41
CA GLY A 54 -9.14 1.04 -12.79
C GLY A 54 -10.15 0.30 -13.69
N GLY A 55 -9.70 -0.77 -14.35
CA GLY A 55 -10.52 -1.56 -15.28
C GLY A 55 -11.69 -2.31 -14.62
N ASP A 56 -11.68 -2.51 -13.30
CA ASP A 56 -12.79 -3.14 -12.56
C ASP A 56 -13.86 -2.12 -12.13
N ALA A 57 -13.60 -0.83 -12.27
CA ALA A 57 -14.60 0.21 -12.03
C ALA A 57 -15.63 0.25 -13.17
N SER A 58 -16.86 0.67 -12.85
CA SER A 58 -17.94 0.82 -13.82
C SER A 58 -17.54 1.77 -14.96
N HIS A 59 -17.75 1.33 -16.19
CA HIS A 59 -17.61 2.15 -17.40
C HIS A 59 -18.93 2.15 -18.18
N GLU A 60 -18.99 2.81 -19.35
CA GLU A 60 -20.22 2.90 -20.16
C GLU A 60 -20.84 1.53 -20.52
N GLY A 61 -20.05 0.45 -20.47
CA GLY A 61 -20.51 -0.94 -20.62
C GLY A 61 -21.04 -1.62 -19.36
N GLY A 62 -21.13 -0.92 -18.22
CA GLY A 62 -21.57 -1.44 -16.93
C GLY A 62 -20.44 -1.77 -15.97
N ALA A 63 -20.81 -2.11 -14.74
CA ALA A 63 -19.92 -2.59 -13.70
C ALA A 63 -19.78 -4.11 -13.79
N ARG A 64 -18.56 -4.64 -13.57
CA ARG A 64 -18.36 -6.06 -13.31
C ARG A 64 -18.44 -6.32 -11.81
N HIS A 65 -19.20 -7.34 -11.42
CA HIS A 65 -19.42 -7.72 -10.02
C HIS A 65 -18.99 -9.16 -9.71
N ASP A 66 -18.41 -9.85 -10.70
CA ASP A 66 -17.92 -11.22 -10.61
C ASP A 66 -16.48 -11.32 -10.06
N GLY A 67 -15.81 -10.19 -9.83
CA GLY A 67 -14.50 -10.15 -9.18
C GLY A 67 -14.61 -10.37 -7.68
N ALA A 68 -13.76 -11.23 -7.11
CA ALA A 68 -13.63 -11.42 -5.67
C ALA A 68 -12.90 -10.22 -5.03
N ILE A 69 -13.57 -9.06 -4.95
CA ILE A 69 -13.05 -7.81 -4.38
C ILE A 69 -13.35 -7.78 -2.88
N GLU A 70 -12.74 -8.67 -2.11
CA GLU A 70 -13.10 -8.91 -0.70
C GLU A 70 -11.94 -8.70 0.27
N GLY A 71 -10.82 -8.11 -0.17
CA GLY A 71 -9.61 -8.07 0.66
C GLY A 71 -8.91 -6.72 0.70
N GLU A 72 -8.90 -6.10 1.87
CA GLU A 72 -8.00 -4.98 2.17
C GLU A 72 -6.54 -5.42 1.99
N ILE A 73 -5.70 -4.52 1.48
CA ILE A 73 -4.31 -4.79 1.16
C ILE A 73 -3.43 -4.10 2.18
N GLU A 74 -2.52 -4.84 2.81
CA GLU A 74 -1.46 -4.26 3.62
C GLU A 74 -0.19 -4.09 2.77
N VAL A 75 0.36 -2.88 2.79
CA VAL A 75 1.73 -2.60 2.32
C VAL A 75 2.56 -2.24 3.54
N SER A 76 3.69 -2.90 3.71
CA SER A 76 4.65 -2.60 4.77
C SER A 76 6.03 -2.34 4.21
N ALA A 77 6.76 -1.39 4.80
CA ALA A 77 8.12 -1.05 4.41
C ALA A 77 9.04 -1.00 5.63
N ASP A 78 10.20 -1.65 5.52
CA ASP A 78 11.29 -1.53 6.48
C ASP A 78 12.18 -0.36 6.08
N ILE A 79 12.29 0.63 6.96
CA ILE A 79 12.89 1.94 6.65
C ILE A 79 13.76 2.45 7.78
N ALA A 80 14.68 3.36 7.44
CA ALA A 80 15.41 4.10 8.44
C ALA A 80 14.49 5.08 9.20
N ALA A 81 14.80 5.34 10.46
CA ALA A 81 13.96 6.18 11.33
C ALA A 81 13.75 7.61 10.79
N ASP A 82 14.71 8.16 10.04
CA ASP A 82 14.57 9.49 9.42
C ASP A 82 13.59 9.52 8.24
N GLN A 83 13.26 8.36 7.67
CA GLN A 83 12.32 8.25 6.55
C GLN A 83 10.84 8.11 6.99
N ILE A 84 10.59 7.90 8.29
CA ILE A 84 9.24 7.66 8.87
C ILE A 84 8.21 8.67 8.38
N ALA A 85 8.50 9.97 8.53
CA ALA A 85 7.54 11.03 8.20
C ALA A 85 7.26 11.11 6.69
N ALA A 86 8.27 10.84 5.86
CA ALA A 86 8.14 10.85 4.41
C ALA A 86 7.27 9.67 3.95
N VAL A 87 7.51 8.48 4.49
CA VAL A 87 6.76 7.26 4.15
C VAL A 87 5.32 7.32 4.62
N GLN A 88 5.05 7.82 5.84
CA GLN A 88 3.69 8.01 6.32
C GLN A 88 2.89 8.96 5.42
N ARG A 89 3.52 10.06 4.98
CA ARG A 89 2.92 11.00 4.03
C ARG A 89 2.65 10.34 2.67
N SER A 90 3.64 9.63 2.13
CA SER A 90 3.52 8.91 0.85
C SER A 90 2.39 7.89 0.86
N PHE A 91 2.20 7.16 1.97
CA PHE A 91 1.06 6.25 2.12
C PHE A 91 -0.27 6.99 2.16
N GLY A 92 -0.35 8.12 2.87
CA GLY A 92 -1.54 8.97 2.87
C GLY A 92 -1.88 9.52 1.49
N ASP A 93 -0.89 10.06 0.79
CA ASP A 93 -1.05 10.61 -0.57
C ASP A 93 -1.44 9.54 -1.60
N ALA A 94 -1.00 8.29 -1.40
CA ALA A 94 -1.41 7.15 -2.21
C ALA A 94 -2.81 6.61 -1.89
N GLY A 95 -3.45 7.07 -0.80
CA GLY A 95 -4.82 6.70 -0.44
C GLY A 95 -4.94 5.61 0.63
N ALA A 96 -3.94 5.47 1.52
CA ALA A 96 -4.06 4.59 2.68
C ALA A 96 -5.19 5.02 3.62
N ILE A 97 -6.03 4.07 4.05
CA ILE A 97 -7.10 4.32 5.02
C ILE A 97 -6.62 4.19 6.47
N ARG A 98 -5.49 3.54 6.68
CA ARG A 98 -4.83 3.41 7.98
C ARG A 98 -3.33 3.33 7.78
N VAL A 99 -2.58 4.09 8.56
CA VAL A 99 -1.11 4.01 8.62
C VAL A 99 -0.69 3.79 10.07
N SER A 100 0.25 2.88 10.30
CA SER A 100 0.79 2.57 11.62
C SER A 100 2.29 2.31 11.53
N GLY A 101 3.06 2.81 12.49
CA GLY A 101 4.50 2.55 12.60
C GLY A 101 4.87 2.39 14.07
N LYS A 102 5.78 1.47 14.38
CA LYS A 102 6.35 1.30 15.72
C LYS A 102 7.86 1.38 15.66
#